data_AF-A0A521ZU56-F1
#
_entry.id   AF-A0A521ZU56-F1
#
_cell.length_a   1.000
_cell.length_b   1.000
_cell.length_c   1.000
_cell.angle_alpha   90.00
_cell.angle_beta   90.00
_cell.angle_gamma   90.00
#
_symmetry.space_group_name_H-M   'P 1'
#
loop_
_entity.id
_entity.type
_entity.pdbx_description
1 polymer ?
#
loop_
_entity_poly.entity_id
_entity_poly.type
_entity_poly.pdbx_seq_one_letter_code
_entity_poly.pdbx_strand_id
1 'polypeptide(L)'
;MNASRLDVKKTYKLYIGGKFPRSESGRYLPAKSPSGEQLDNYCHASRKDFRDAVVAARAAVDGWSKATAYNRGQVLYRAAEMLQNRASELVTEVSRSTGVTAAKAKREVTVAIDRLVHYAGWTDKYQQVFGSVNPVASSHFNFSTPEPQGVVVVFAPDEP
;
A
#
# COMPACT_ATOMS: atom_id res chain seq x y z
N MET A 1 17.88 -42.16 -7.90
CA MET A 1 18.46 -40.82 -8.17
C MET A 1 17.45 -39.79 -7.71
N ASN A 2 17.62 -39.27 -6.50
CA ASN A 2 16.74 -38.24 -5.94
C ASN A 2 17.26 -36.89 -6.43
N ALA A 3 16.90 -36.49 -7.65
CA ALA A 3 17.27 -35.17 -8.18
C ALA A 3 16.49 -34.13 -7.36
N SER A 4 17.18 -33.41 -6.47
CA SER A 4 16.60 -32.27 -5.78
C SER A 4 16.09 -31.29 -6.82
N ARG A 5 14.80 -30.95 -6.74
CA ARG A 5 14.18 -29.99 -7.65
C ARG A 5 14.94 -28.67 -7.56
N LEU A 6 15.42 -28.17 -8.70
CA LEU A 6 15.98 -26.83 -8.79
C LEU A 6 14.87 -25.80 -8.54
N ASP A 7 15.12 -24.91 -7.58
CA ASP A 7 14.18 -23.85 -7.27
C ASP A 7 14.28 -22.71 -8.29
N VAL A 8 13.14 -22.18 -8.72
CA VAL A 8 13.05 -21.08 -9.69
C VAL A 8 12.56 -19.84 -8.97
N LYS A 9 13.50 -18.97 -8.60
CA LYS A 9 13.22 -17.77 -7.82
C LYS A 9 12.53 -16.69 -8.63
N LYS A 10 11.48 -16.09 -8.07
CA LYS A 10 10.75 -14.99 -8.71
C LYS A 10 11.53 -13.69 -8.54
N THR A 11 11.43 -12.80 -9.53
CA THR A 11 11.88 -11.40 -9.39
C THR A 11 10.67 -10.49 -9.37
N TYR A 12 10.36 -9.93 -8.19
CA TYR A 12 9.29 -8.96 -8.03
C TYR A 12 9.63 -7.65 -8.74
N LYS A 13 8.63 -7.15 -9.46
CA LYS A 13 8.70 -5.91 -10.23
C LYS A 13 8.26 -4.74 -9.36
N LEU A 14 8.64 -3.52 -9.76
CA LEU A 14 8.09 -2.30 -9.19
C LEU A 14 6.61 -2.19 -9.58
N TYR A 15 5.84 -1.39 -8.86
CA TYR A 15 4.49 -1.01 -9.27
C TYR A 15 4.43 0.52 -9.41
N ILE A 16 4.39 1.00 -10.65
CA ILE A 16 4.47 2.43 -10.98
C ILE A 16 3.38 2.74 -12.01
N GLY A 17 2.50 3.69 -11.69
CA GLY A 17 1.47 4.19 -12.62
C GLY A 17 0.55 3.10 -13.17
N GLY A 18 0.14 2.13 -12.33
CA GLY A 18 -0.74 1.04 -12.74
C GLY A 18 -0.06 -0.10 -13.52
N LYS A 19 1.27 -0.07 -13.63
CA LYS A 19 2.05 -1.07 -14.38
C LYS A 19 3.07 -1.73 -13.48
N PHE A 20 3.53 -2.92 -13.90
CA PHE A 20 4.62 -3.65 -13.25
C PHE A 20 5.91 -3.61 -14.09
N PRO A 21 6.66 -2.48 -14.13
CA PRO A 21 7.95 -2.41 -14.81
C PRO A 21 9.08 -3.04 -13.98
N ARG A 22 10.14 -3.49 -14.67
CA ARG A 22 11.44 -3.73 -14.00
C ARG A 22 12.11 -2.38 -13.74
N SER A 23 13.03 -2.31 -12.77
CA SER A 23 13.87 -1.13 -12.57
C SER A 23 14.62 -0.80 -13.86
N GLU A 24 14.72 0.48 -14.19
CA GLU A 24 15.50 0.96 -15.33
C GLU A 24 16.98 0.54 -15.24
N SER A 25 17.52 0.43 -14.02
CA SER A 25 18.91 -0.02 -13.80
C SER A 25 19.14 -1.51 -14.07
N GLY A 26 18.07 -2.32 -14.20
CA GLY A 26 18.15 -3.78 -14.31
C GLY A 26 18.63 -4.52 -13.05
N ARG A 27 19.06 -3.79 -12.01
CA ARG A 27 19.59 -4.36 -10.77
C ARG A 27 18.49 -4.96 -9.91
N TYR A 28 18.84 -5.99 -9.16
CA TYR A 28 17.97 -6.65 -8.19
C TYR A 28 18.75 -6.97 -6.92
N LEU A 29 18.02 -7.15 -5.82
CA LEU A 29 18.53 -7.60 -4.53
C LEU A 29 17.81 -8.89 -4.12
N PRO A 30 18.50 -9.80 -3.41
CA PRO A 30 17.86 -10.97 -2.83
C PRO A 30 17.03 -10.56 -1.60
N ALA A 31 15.76 -10.98 -1.55
CA ALA A 31 14.99 -11.03 -0.32
C ALA A 31 15.46 -12.22 0.50
N LYS A 32 15.73 -12.01 1.78
CA LYS A 32 16.22 -13.04 2.69
C LYS A 32 15.24 -13.27 3.83
N SER A 33 15.14 -14.51 4.29
CA SER A 33 14.48 -14.84 5.55
C SER A 33 15.35 -14.36 6.73
N PRO A 34 14.84 -14.38 7.97
CA PRO A 34 15.63 -14.06 9.16
C PRO A 34 16.83 -15.00 9.37
N SER A 35 16.77 -16.23 8.83
CA SER A 35 17.91 -17.18 8.87
C SER A 35 18.95 -16.92 7.77
N GLY A 36 18.72 -15.94 6.90
CA GLY A 36 19.61 -15.58 5.79
C GLY A 36 19.37 -16.37 4.51
N GLU A 37 18.39 -17.29 4.48
CA GLU A 37 17.99 -18.03 3.29
C GLU A 37 17.42 -17.07 2.24
N GLN A 38 17.84 -17.22 0.98
CA GLN A 38 17.29 -16.43 -0.11
C GLN A 38 15.88 -16.92 -0.48
N LEU A 39 14.89 -16.06 -0.26
CA LEU A 39 13.48 -16.32 -0.56
C LEU A 39 13.18 -16.06 -2.05
N ASP A 40 13.43 -14.84 -2.52
CA ASP A 40 13.13 -14.34 -3.87
C ASP A 40 14.07 -13.18 -4.23
N ASN A 41 13.85 -12.54 -5.39
CA ASN A 41 14.51 -11.29 -5.77
C ASN A 41 13.51 -10.15 -5.88
N TYR A 42 13.96 -8.92 -5.65
CA TYR A 42 13.19 -7.70 -5.92
C TYR A 42 14.07 -6.64 -6.59
N CYS A 43 13.44 -5.72 -7.32
CA CYS A 43 14.16 -4.67 -8.03
C CYS A 43 14.92 -3.75 -7.07
N HIS A 44 16.19 -3.46 -7.37
CA HIS A 44 16.96 -2.43 -6.68
C HIS A 44 16.66 -1.08 -7.34
N ALA A 45 15.58 -0.44 -6.90
CA ALA A 45 15.07 0.79 -7.50
C ALA A 45 16.14 1.89 -7.56
N SER A 46 16.24 2.54 -8.71
CA SER A 46 17.12 3.69 -8.94
C SER A 46 16.44 5.00 -8.51
N ARG A 47 17.22 6.08 -8.46
CA ARG A 47 16.67 7.44 -8.30
C ARG A 47 15.68 7.80 -9.42
N LYS A 48 15.89 7.27 -10.62
CA LYS A 48 14.98 7.49 -11.75
C LYS A 48 13.63 6.78 -11.49
N ASP A 49 13.66 5.53 -11.05
CA ASP A 49 12.44 4.78 -10.74
C ASP A 49 11.61 5.48 -9.65
N PHE A 50 12.27 6.02 -8.62
CA PHE A 50 11.59 6.82 -7.59
C PHE A 50 10.96 8.10 -8.16
N ARG A 51 11.69 8.83 -9.01
CA ARG A 51 11.15 10.01 -9.69
C ARG A 51 9.94 9.68 -10.55
N ASP A 52 10.01 8.59 -11.31
CA ASP A 52 8.90 8.13 -12.15
C ASP A 52 7.67 7.76 -11.29
N ALA A 53 7.88 7.14 -10.12
CA ALA A 53 6.83 6.86 -9.15
C ALA A 53 6.17 8.14 -8.60
N VAL A 54 6.98 9.16 -8.23
CA VAL A 54 6.47 10.45 -7.75
C VAL A 54 5.72 11.20 -8.84
N VAL A 55 6.21 11.19 -10.08
CA VAL A 55 5.53 11.82 -11.23
C VAL A 55 4.17 11.14 -11.48
N ALA A 56 4.13 9.81 -11.46
CA ALA A 56 2.88 9.06 -11.61
C ALA A 56 1.90 9.36 -10.46
N ALA A 57 2.37 9.41 -9.22
CA ALA A 57 1.56 9.78 -8.06
C ALA A 57 1.01 11.20 -8.18
N ARG A 58 1.84 12.17 -8.59
CA ARG A 58 1.43 13.57 -8.80
C ARG A 58 0.36 13.70 -9.88
N ALA A 59 0.51 12.99 -11.00
CA ALA A 59 -0.49 12.98 -12.07
C ALA A 59 -1.84 12.40 -11.62
N ALA A 60 -1.83 11.45 -10.68
CA ALA A 60 -3.05 10.86 -10.14
C ALA A 60 -3.80 11.76 -9.14
N VAL A 61 -3.14 12.77 -8.54
CA VAL A 61 -3.75 13.61 -7.48
C VAL A 61 -5.02 14.29 -7.96
N ASP A 62 -5.01 14.92 -9.14
CA ASP A 62 -6.16 15.70 -9.62
C ASP A 62 -7.41 14.82 -9.83
N GLY A 63 -7.25 13.66 -10.48
CA GLY A 63 -8.35 12.73 -10.70
C GLY A 63 -8.85 12.07 -9.42
N TRP A 64 -7.93 11.66 -8.54
CA TRP A 64 -8.29 10.96 -7.30
C TRP A 64 -8.90 11.89 -6.24
N SER A 65 -8.43 13.12 -6.11
CA SER A 65 -8.96 14.09 -5.15
C SER A 65 -10.38 14.53 -5.50
N LYS A 66 -10.69 14.63 -6.81
CA LYS A 66 -12.03 14.97 -7.33
C LYS A 66 -13.01 13.80 -7.34
N ALA A 67 -12.54 12.56 -7.19
CA ALA A 67 -13.42 11.40 -7.08
C ALA A 67 -14.37 11.58 -5.88
N THR A 68 -15.63 11.15 -6.01
CA THR A 68 -16.59 11.23 -4.90
C THR A 68 -16.13 10.37 -3.72
N ALA A 69 -16.54 10.74 -2.51
CA ALA A 69 -16.29 9.94 -1.32
C ALA A 69 -16.74 8.48 -1.50
N TYR A 70 -17.94 8.29 -2.08
CA TYR A 70 -18.47 6.96 -2.42
C TYR A 70 -17.54 6.17 -3.34
N ASN A 71 -17.05 6.77 -4.44
CA ASN A 71 -16.15 6.08 -5.37
C ASN A 71 -14.83 5.68 -4.70
N ARG A 72 -14.26 6.57 -3.87
CA ARG A 72 -13.05 6.24 -3.10
C ARG A 72 -13.31 5.08 -2.14
N GLY A 73 -14.46 5.10 -1.45
CA GLY A 73 -14.88 4.02 -0.55
C GLY A 73 -15.02 2.68 -1.28
N GLN A 74 -15.66 2.66 -2.46
CA GLN A 74 -15.78 1.46 -3.30
C GLN A 74 -14.42 0.89 -3.70
N VAL A 75 -13.47 1.74 -4.12
CA VAL A 75 -12.12 1.29 -4.49
C VAL A 75 -11.37 0.69 -3.29
N LEU A 76 -11.42 1.33 -2.12
CA LEU A 76 -10.77 0.82 -0.90
C LEU A 76 -11.40 -0.49 -0.43
N TYR A 77 -12.73 -0.61 -0.49
CA TYR A 77 -13.43 -1.84 -0.15
C TYR A 77 -13.07 -2.96 -1.12
N ARG A 78 -13.02 -2.67 -2.43
CA ARG A 78 -12.58 -3.64 -3.44
C ARG A 78 -11.15 -4.10 -3.22
N ALA A 79 -10.25 -3.20 -2.78
CA ALA A 79 -8.90 -3.59 -2.39
C ALA A 79 -8.90 -4.57 -1.21
N ALA A 80 -9.77 -4.34 -0.21
CA ALA A 80 -9.94 -5.26 0.91
C ALA A 80 -10.44 -6.65 0.46
N GLU A 81 -11.42 -6.71 -0.45
CA GLU A 81 -11.91 -7.98 -1.03
C GLU A 81 -10.78 -8.74 -1.75
N MET A 82 -9.96 -8.04 -2.54
CA MET A 82 -8.83 -8.68 -3.24
C MET A 82 -7.77 -9.19 -2.29
N LEU A 83 -7.50 -8.46 -1.20
CA LEU A 83 -6.56 -8.87 -0.16
C LEU A 83 -7.10 -10.09 0.61
N GLN A 84 -8.38 -10.08 0.96
CA GLN A 84 -9.08 -11.20 1.63
C GLN A 84 -9.04 -12.47 0.80
N ASN A 85 -9.25 -12.38 -0.52
CA ASN A 85 -9.20 -13.53 -1.43
C ASN A 85 -7.81 -14.17 -1.51
N ARG A 86 -6.75 -13.42 -1.19
CA ARG A 86 -5.36 -13.89 -1.18
C ARG A 86 -4.77 -14.00 0.23
N ALA A 87 -5.61 -13.97 1.26
CA ALA A 87 -5.14 -13.93 2.64
C ALA A 87 -4.25 -15.12 3.02
N SER A 88 -4.58 -16.33 2.57
CA SER A 88 -3.78 -17.53 2.85
C SER A 88 -2.35 -17.42 2.28
N GLU A 89 -2.22 -16.97 1.03
CA GLU A 89 -0.93 -16.72 0.37
C GLU A 89 -0.12 -15.68 1.17
N LEU A 90 -0.76 -14.57 1.54
CA LEU A 90 -0.10 -13.49 2.29
C LEU A 90 0.35 -13.93 3.69
N VAL A 91 -0.41 -14.80 4.37
CA VAL A 91 -0.01 -15.35 5.67
C VAL A 91 1.25 -16.20 5.53
N THR A 92 1.34 -17.03 4.48
CA THR A 92 2.54 -17.80 4.19
C THR A 92 3.73 -16.88 3.87
N GLU A 93 3.51 -15.84 3.06
CA GLU A 93 4.54 -14.86 2.70
C GLU A 93 5.08 -14.12 3.93
N VAL A 94 4.21 -13.59 4.78
CA VAL A 94 4.61 -12.91 6.02
C VAL A 94 5.35 -13.87 6.96
N SER A 95 4.84 -15.09 7.17
CA SER A 95 5.49 -16.05 8.06
C SER A 95 6.90 -16.43 7.57
N ARG A 96 7.09 -16.65 6.27
CA ARG A 96 8.40 -17.05 5.73
C ARG A 96 9.39 -15.87 5.66
N SER A 97 8.92 -14.64 5.45
CA SER A 97 9.79 -13.47 5.34
C SER A 97 10.22 -12.92 6.69
N THR A 98 9.40 -13.04 7.74
CA THR A 98 9.69 -12.48 9.07
C THR A 98 9.97 -13.54 10.13
N GLY A 99 9.71 -14.83 9.83
CA GLY A 99 9.90 -15.94 10.77
C GLY A 99 8.87 -15.98 11.90
N VAL A 100 7.84 -15.13 11.88
CA VAL A 100 6.76 -15.17 12.87
C VAL A 100 5.88 -16.40 12.68
N THR A 101 5.17 -16.79 13.75
CA THR A 101 4.22 -17.90 13.67
C THR A 101 3.07 -17.59 12.71
N ALA A 102 2.50 -18.63 12.11
CA ALA A 102 1.33 -18.50 11.22
C ALA A 102 0.16 -17.77 11.89
N ALA A 103 -0.01 -17.91 13.21
CA ALA A 103 -1.02 -17.19 13.98
C ALA A 103 -0.77 -15.67 14.02
N LYS A 104 0.50 -15.25 14.23
CA LYS A 104 0.88 -13.84 14.19
C LYS A 104 0.76 -13.26 12.77
N ALA A 105 1.24 -14.00 11.76
CA ALA A 105 1.10 -13.60 10.35
C ALA A 105 -0.38 -13.46 9.95
N LYS A 106 -1.24 -14.39 10.37
CA LYS A 106 -2.69 -14.30 10.16
C LYS A 106 -3.28 -13.04 10.80
N ARG A 107 -2.90 -12.75 12.04
CA ARG A 107 -3.36 -11.53 12.72
C ARG A 107 -2.96 -10.28 11.95
N GLU A 108 -1.73 -10.20 11.44
CA GLU A 108 -1.26 -9.05 10.67
C GLU A 108 -2.04 -8.87 9.37
N VAL A 109 -2.24 -9.93 8.60
CA VAL A 109 -3.05 -9.89 7.37
C VAL A 109 -4.49 -9.47 7.66
N THR A 110 -5.10 -9.99 8.73
CA THR A 110 -6.44 -9.58 9.15
C THR A 110 -6.50 -8.09 9.51
N VAL A 111 -5.53 -7.59 10.29
CA VAL A 111 -5.46 -6.17 10.65
C VAL A 111 -5.31 -5.28 9.41
N ALA A 112 -4.54 -5.71 8.40
CA ALA A 112 -4.40 -4.97 7.15
C ALA A 112 -5.73 -4.90 6.36
N ILE A 113 -6.49 -6.01 6.31
CA ILE A 113 -7.82 -6.07 5.66
C ILE A 113 -8.81 -5.16 6.41
N ASP A 114 -8.89 -5.29 7.74
CA ASP A 114 -9.77 -4.48 8.57
C ASP A 114 -9.46 -2.99 8.44
N ARG A 115 -8.18 -2.63 8.30
CA ARG A 115 -7.75 -1.25 8.08
C ARG A 115 -8.25 -0.69 6.74
N LEU A 116 -8.23 -1.48 5.67
CA LEU A 116 -8.81 -1.06 4.38
C LEU A 116 -10.32 -0.84 4.49
N VAL A 117 -11.04 -1.76 5.14
CA VAL A 117 -12.50 -1.64 5.35
C VAL A 117 -12.83 -0.43 6.22
N HIS A 118 -12.06 -0.21 7.29
CA HIS A 118 -12.19 0.96 8.15
C HIS A 118 -12.08 2.24 7.33
N TYR A 119 -10.99 2.43 6.59
CA TYR A 119 -10.81 3.66 5.80
C TYR A 119 -11.77 3.79 4.63
N ALA A 120 -12.25 2.68 4.04
CA ALA A 120 -13.33 2.73 3.06
C ALA A 120 -14.59 3.39 3.65
N GLY A 121 -14.94 3.02 4.88
CA GLY A 121 -16.07 3.60 5.62
C GLY A 121 -15.88 5.04 6.09
N TRP A 122 -14.64 5.56 6.13
CA TRP A 122 -14.34 6.94 6.57
C TRP A 122 -14.35 7.97 5.44
N THR A 123 -14.39 7.53 4.18
CA THR A 123 -14.21 8.39 3.00
C THR A 123 -15.19 9.57 2.90
N ASP A 124 -16.38 9.44 3.47
CA ASP A 124 -17.46 10.45 3.53
C ASP A 124 -17.61 11.12 4.90
N LYS A 125 -16.92 10.64 5.93
CA LYS A 125 -17.05 11.13 7.33
C LYS A 125 -15.99 12.14 7.72
N TYR A 126 -14.88 12.19 7.00
CA TYR A 126 -13.74 13.02 7.41
C TYR A 126 -14.08 14.51 7.48
N GLN A 127 -14.74 15.06 6.45
CA GLN A 127 -15.18 16.47 6.45
C GLN A 127 -16.25 16.74 7.51
N GLN A 128 -17.14 15.78 7.77
CA GLN A 128 -18.18 15.92 8.80
C GLN A 128 -17.58 15.98 10.22
N VAL A 129 -16.53 15.20 10.48
CA VAL A 129 -15.92 15.08 11.82
C VAL A 129 -14.88 16.16 12.08
N PHE A 130 -14.10 16.54 11.05
CA PHE A 130 -12.96 17.45 11.20
C PHE A 130 -13.17 18.84 10.57
N GLY A 131 -14.24 19.03 9.80
CA GLY A 131 -14.65 20.36 9.33
C GLY A 131 -15.38 21.13 10.42
N SER A 132 -15.36 22.46 10.32
CA SER A 132 -16.03 23.32 11.28
C SER A 132 -16.65 24.54 10.60
N VAL A 133 -17.82 24.97 11.07
CA VAL A 133 -18.31 26.33 10.86
C VAL A 133 -17.81 27.15 12.04
N ASN A 134 -17.14 28.26 11.76
CA ASN A 134 -16.42 29.06 12.75
C ASN A 134 -17.18 30.37 12.99
N PRO A 135 -17.95 30.52 14.09
CA PRO A 135 -18.71 31.74 14.35
C PRO A 135 -17.79 32.95 14.48
N VAL A 136 -18.18 34.07 13.88
CA VAL A 136 -17.48 35.36 13.99
C VAL A 136 -18.46 36.46 14.32
N ALA A 137 -18.01 37.48 15.06
CA ALA A 137 -18.84 38.59 15.52
C ALA A 137 -19.26 39.60 14.42
N SER A 138 -19.04 39.25 13.15
CA SER A 138 -19.35 40.09 11.99
C SER A 138 -20.23 39.30 11.01
N SER A 139 -20.77 39.98 9.99
CA SER A 139 -21.66 39.38 8.97
C SER A 139 -20.92 38.51 7.94
N HIS A 140 -19.93 37.73 8.37
CA HIS A 140 -19.17 36.82 7.50
C HIS A 140 -19.51 35.37 7.79
N PHE A 141 -19.57 34.55 6.74
CA PHE A 141 -19.66 33.10 6.85
C PHE A 141 -18.24 32.52 6.82
N ASN A 142 -17.82 31.89 7.92
CA ASN A 142 -16.47 31.36 8.09
C ASN A 142 -16.53 29.85 8.39
N PHE A 143 -15.69 29.07 7.72
CA PHE A 143 -15.61 27.62 7.88
C PHE A 143 -14.20 27.11 7.58
N SER A 144 -13.87 25.94 8.13
CA SER A 144 -12.65 25.20 7.86
C SER A 144 -13.01 23.83 7.29
N THR A 145 -12.29 23.39 6.26
CA THR A 145 -12.46 22.06 5.66
C THR A 145 -11.11 21.37 5.53
N PRO A 146 -11.00 20.07 5.87
CA PRO A 146 -9.78 19.33 5.65
C PRO A 146 -9.58 19.06 4.15
N GLU A 147 -8.37 19.30 3.68
CA GLU A 147 -7.93 18.98 2.32
C GLU A 147 -6.81 17.93 2.33
N PRO A 148 -6.71 17.08 1.29
CA PRO A 148 -5.62 16.11 1.21
C PRO A 148 -4.27 16.81 1.02
N GLN A 149 -3.22 16.30 1.68
CA GLN A 149 -1.85 16.83 1.56
C GLN A 149 -1.23 16.64 0.16
N GLY A 150 -1.83 15.81 -0.69
CA GLY A 150 -1.32 15.48 -2.01
C GLY A 150 -0.48 14.21 -2.01
N VAL A 151 0.75 14.28 -2.53
CA VAL A 151 1.64 13.11 -2.66
C VAL A 151 2.33 12.84 -1.33
N VAL A 152 2.18 11.62 -0.82
CA VAL A 152 2.81 11.15 0.43
C VAL A 152 3.81 10.05 0.12
N VAL A 153 4.99 10.12 0.73
CA VAL A 153 6.00 9.05 0.69
C VAL A 153 5.93 8.28 2.00
N VAL A 154 5.79 6.96 1.91
CA VAL A 154 5.72 6.06 3.07
C VAL A 154 6.89 5.10 3.02
N PHE A 155 7.62 5.00 4.12
CA PHE A 155 8.67 4.00 4.33
C PHE A 155 8.10 2.93 5.27
N ALA A 156 8.04 1.69 4.79
CA ALA A 156 7.63 0.56 5.62
C ALA A 156 8.79 0.18 6.56
N PRO A 157 8.50 -0.22 7.81
CA PRO A 157 9.50 -0.81 8.69
C PRO A 157 9.97 -2.18 8.16
N ASP A 158 11.12 -2.64 8.66
CA ASP A 158 11.68 -3.95 8.30
C ASP A 158 10.85 -5.12 8.85
N GLU A 159 10.08 -4.89 9.92
CA GLU A 159 9.19 -5.87 10.55
C GLU A 159 7.77 -5.29 10.74
N PRO A 160 6.71 -6.11 10.58
CA PRO A 160 5.32 -5.72 10.83
C PRO A 160 5.01 -5.54 12.33
#